data_AF-A0A0G4NE40-F1
#
_entry.id   AF-A0A0G4NE40-F1
#
_cell.length_a   1.000
_cell.length_b   1.000
_cell.length_c   1.000
_cell.angle_alpha   90.00
_cell.angle_beta   90.00
_cell.angle_gamma   90.00
#
_symmetry.space_group_name_H-M   'P 1'
#
loop_
_entity.id
_entity.type
_entity.pdbx_description
1 polymer ?
#
loop_
_entity_poly.entity_id
_entity_poly.type
_entity_poly.pdbx_seq_one_letter_code
_entity_poly.pdbx_strand_id
1 'polypeptide(L)'
;MLDNTRAWLLGQIRAAKPSFISKQPHFNFISAHYFWIVSLTILASVLMYATAGGQLAYIDALFFASGANTQAGLNTVDVNLLNTFQQICIYIFTMTSNPIVIHSSVVFLRLYWFEKRFQNMVRDARARRVTISKSRAKAHLDMNQAEMGV
;
A
#
# COMPACT_ATOMS: atom_id res chain seq x y z
N MET A 1 15.17 8.77 38.10
CA MET A 1 15.12 9.80 37.02
C MET A 1 14.98 9.19 35.62
N LEU A 2 15.67 8.08 35.31
CA LEU A 2 15.64 7.43 33.98
C LEU A 2 14.31 6.75 33.62
N ASP A 3 13.54 6.26 34.60
CA ASP A 3 12.28 5.55 34.34
C ASP A 3 11.16 6.49 33.85
N ASN A 4 11.17 7.73 34.32
CA ASN A 4 10.19 8.73 33.93
C ASN A 4 10.40 9.19 32.47
N THR A 5 11.66 9.30 32.04
CA THR A 5 12.01 9.62 30.65
C THR A 5 11.66 8.49 29.70
N ARG A 6 11.85 7.23 30.12
CA ARG A 6 11.43 6.05 29.33
C ARG A 6 9.92 5.96 29.23
N ALA A 7 9.18 6.23 30.30
CA ALA A 7 7.71 6.27 30.28
C ALA A 7 7.17 7.37 29.36
N TRP A 8 7.79 8.55 29.37
CA TRP A 8 7.45 9.65 28.48
C TRP A 8 7.73 9.33 27.00
N LEU A 9 8.90 8.73 26.70
CA LEU A 9 9.24 8.28 25.35
C LEU A 9 8.33 7.13 24.87
N LEU A 10 8.01 6.17 25.73
CA LEU A 10 7.08 5.08 25.43
C LEU A 10 5.66 5.62 25.19
N GLY A 11 5.26 6.67 25.92
CA GLY A 11 4.00 7.39 25.68
C GLY A 11 3.97 8.07 24.31
N GLN A 12 5.05 8.73 23.93
CA GLN A 12 5.22 9.35 22.61
C GLN A 12 5.23 8.32 21.47
N ILE A 13 5.94 7.21 21.62
CA ILE A 13 5.98 6.12 20.63
C ILE A 13 4.60 5.44 20.50
N ARG A 14 3.85 5.31 21.62
CA ARG A 14 2.50 4.73 21.61
C ARG A 14 1.46 5.70 21.05
N ALA A 15 1.64 7.01 21.21
CA ALA A 15 0.83 8.06 20.60
C ALA A 15 1.13 8.23 19.10
N ALA A 16 2.39 8.01 18.70
CA ALA A 16 2.83 7.95 17.32
C ALA A 16 2.53 6.58 16.67
N LYS A 17 1.64 5.76 17.25
CA LYS A 17 1.14 4.56 16.55
C LYS A 17 0.57 5.01 15.22
N PRO A 18 1.21 4.68 14.09
CA PRO A 18 0.69 5.09 12.81
C PRO A 18 -0.66 4.39 12.62
N SER A 19 -1.60 5.07 11.95
CA SER A 19 -2.99 4.64 11.77
C SER A 19 -3.15 3.26 11.12
N PHE A 20 -2.06 2.60 10.72
CA PHE A 20 -1.98 1.24 10.19
C PHE A 20 -2.40 0.13 11.19
N ILE A 21 -2.49 0.41 12.51
CA ILE A 21 -2.80 -0.58 13.57
C ILE A 21 -4.19 -0.40 14.22
N SER A 22 -5.02 0.50 13.70
CA SER A 22 -6.41 0.62 14.16
C SER A 22 -7.31 -0.41 13.48
N LYS A 23 -8.31 -0.96 14.21
CA LYS A 23 -9.33 -1.90 13.71
C LYS A 23 -10.22 -1.32 12.59
N GLN A 24 -10.15 -0.01 12.34
CA GLN A 24 -10.82 0.70 11.26
C GLN A 24 -9.81 1.64 10.58
N PRO A 25 -8.85 1.12 9.80
CA PRO A 25 -7.88 1.96 9.13
C PRO A 25 -8.58 2.69 7.99
N HIS A 26 -8.91 3.97 8.19
CA HIS A 26 -9.30 4.85 7.11
C HIS A 26 -8.03 5.13 6.29
N PHE A 27 -7.68 4.23 5.38
CA PHE A 27 -6.58 4.39 4.45
C PHE A 27 -6.88 5.57 3.53
N ASN A 28 -6.54 6.77 4.00
CA ASN A 28 -6.56 7.95 3.16
C ASN A 28 -5.46 7.80 2.11
N PHE A 29 -5.81 8.03 0.85
CA PHE A 29 -4.87 8.05 -0.26
C PHE A 29 -3.66 8.96 0.05
N ILE A 30 -3.91 10.10 0.71
CA ILE A 30 -2.86 11.04 1.09
C ILE A 30 -1.83 10.41 2.05
N SER A 31 -2.27 9.62 3.04
CA SER A 31 -1.38 8.98 4.01
C SER A 31 -0.53 7.89 3.35
N ALA A 32 -1.13 7.11 2.45
CA ALA A 32 -0.41 6.09 1.68
C ALA A 32 0.61 6.73 0.72
N HIS A 33 0.24 7.84 0.08
CA HIS A 33 1.13 8.61 -0.79
C HIS A 33 2.34 9.16 -0.04
N TYR A 34 2.13 9.83 1.10
CA TYR A 34 3.24 10.34 1.90
C TYR A 34 4.14 9.21 2.45
N PHE A 35 3.54 8.10 2.89
CA PHE A 35 4.31 6.94 3.32
C PHE A 35 5.18 6.36 2.19
N TRP A 36 4.65 6.29 0.97
CA TRP A 36 5.38 5.87 -0.22
C TRP A 36 6.59 6.76 -0.50
N ILE A 37 6.38 8.08 -0.59
CA ILE A 37 7.45 9.05 -0.87
C ILE A 37 8.54 9.00 0.20
N VAL A 38 8.17 9.06 1.48
CA VAL A 38 9.15 9.03 2.59
C VAL A 38 9.94 7.72 2.61
N SER A 39 9.27 6.58 2.42
CA SER A 39 9.92 5.26 2.42
C SER A 39 10.90 5.13 1.24
N LEU A 40 10.50 5.56 0.05
CA LEU A 40 11.39 5.56 -1.12
C LEU A 40 12.55 6.54 -0.94
N THR A 41 12.37 7.69 -0.28
CA THR A 41 13.44 8.67 -0.08
C THR A 41 14.50 8.10 0.86
N ILE A 42 14.08 7.44 1.93
CA ILE A 42 15.01 6.77 2.85
C ILE A 42 15.74 5.64 2.10
N LEU A 43 15.02 4.79 1.37
CA LEU A 43 15.62 3.69 0.60
C LEU A 43 16.64 4.18 -0.44
N ALA A 44 16.27 5.21 -1.21
CA ALA A 44 17.15 5.83 -2.19
C ALA A 44 18.39 6.45 -1.54
N SER A 45 18.23 7.13 -0.40
CA SER A 45 19.37 7.73 0.32
C SER A 45 20.37 6.68 0.79
N VAL A 46 19.89 5.53 1.28
CA VAL A 46 20.74 4.41 1.73
C VAL A 46 21.45 3.77 0.55
N LEU A 47 20.74 3.52 -0.56
CA LEU A 47 21.35 2.97 -1.78
C LEU A 47 22.41 3.89 -2.36
N MET A 48 22.13 5.19 -2.47
CA MET A 48 23.08 6.16 -2.99
C MET A 48 24.31 6.30 -2.10
N TYR A 49 24.14 6.31 -0.77
CA TYR A 49 25.24 6.37 0.17
C TYR A 49 26.09 5.09 0.17
N ALA A 50 25.44 3.91 0.16
CA ALA A 50 26.13 2.63 0.14
C ALA A 50 26.99 2.46 -1.13
N THR A 51 26.51 2.91 -2.28
CA THR A 51 27.25 2.80 -3.55
C THR A 51 28.25 3.94 -3.77
N ALA A 52 28.29 4.96 -2.90
CA ALA A 52 29.19 6.10 -3.03
C ALA A 52 30.66 5.79 -2.73
N GLY A 53 30.96 4.67 -2.05
CA GLY A 53 32.33 4.31 -1.69
C GLY A 53 33.08 5.36 -0.86
N GLY A 54 32.35 6.22 -0.12
CA GLY A 54 32.91 7.31 0.69
C GLY A 54 33.07 8.66 -0.03
N GLN A 55 32.70 8.77 -1.30
CA GLN A 55 32.83 10.02 -2.08
C GLN A 55 31.65 10.99 -1.91
N LEU A 56 30.53 10.54 -1.33
CA LEU A 56 29.32 11.34 -1.16
C LEU A 56 28.96 11.41 0.33
N ALA A 57 28.79 12.62 0.86
CA ALA A 57 28.30 12.80 2.21
C ALA A 57 26.84 12.30 2.31
N TYR A 58 26.47 11.74 3.46
CA TYR A 58 25.10 11.22 3.65
C TYR A 58 24.04 12.32 3.47
N ILE A 59 24.35 13.57 3.86
CA ILE A 59 23.44 14.70 3.69
C ILE A 59 23.15 14.97 2.21
N ASP A 60 24.16 14.86 1.34
CA ASP A 60 24.00 15.03 -0.10
C ASP A 60 23.22 13.87 -0.69
N ALA A 61 23.51 12.64 -0.26
CA ALA A 61 22.75 11.46 -0.69
C ALA A 61 21.26 11.56 -0.32
N LEU A 62 20.95 12.03 0.89
CA LEU A 62 19.57 12.26 1.34
C LEU A 62 18.91 13.40 0.55
N PHE A 63 19.67 14.46 0.26
CA PHE A 63 19.16 15.59 -0.51
C PHE A 63 18.82 15.18 -1.94
N PHE A 64 19.71 14.44 -2.61
CA PHE A 64 19.44 13.87 -3.94
C PHE A 64 18.26 12.91 -3.94
N ALA A 65 18.18 12.01 -2.95
CA ALA A 65 17.07 11.07 -2.82
C ALA A 65 15.73 11.77 -2.59
N SER A 66 15.71 12.82 -1.77
CA SER A 66 14.53 13.64 -1.56
C SER A 66 14.16 14.38 -2.85
N GLY A 67 15.13 15.03 -3.49
CA GLY A 67 14.93 15.78 -4.73
C GLY A 67 14.45 14.92 -5.90
N ALA A 68 14.90 13.65 -5.99
CA ALA A 68 14.44 12.69 -6.97
C ALA A 68 12.96 12.32 -6.76
N ASN A 69 12.57 12.00 -5.52
CA ASN A 69 11.19 11.59 -5.22
C ASN A 69 10.20 12.76 -5.20
N THR A 70 10.64 13.97 -4.89
CA THR A 70 9.80 15.17 -4.96
C THR A 70 9.90 15.88 -6.30
N GLN A 71 10.73 15.38 -7.22
CA GLN A 71 11.00 15.97 -8.54
C GLN A 71 11.44 17.45 -8.46
N ALA A 72 12.19 17.81 -7.42
CA ALA A 72 12.70 19.17 -7.24
C ALA A 72 13.83 19.52 -8.21
N GLY A 73 14.63 18.51 -8.60
CA GLY A 73 15.71 18.66 -9.59
C GLY A 73 16.93 19.46 -9.11
N LEU A 74 17.09 19.65 -7.79
CA LEU A 74 18.23 20.39 -7.22
C LEU A 74 19.41 19.44 -6.94
N ASN A 75 20.60 19.87 -7.32
CA ASN A 75 21.83 19.08 -7.22
C ASN A 75 22.79 19.73 -6.21
N THR A 76 23.16 19.02 -5.14
CA THR A 76 24.16 19.53 -4.16
C THR A 76 25.60 19.29 -4.61
N VAL A 77 25.81 18.27 -5.44
CA VAL A 77 27.09 17.93 -6.07
C VAL A 77 26.86 17.86 -7.58
N ASP A 78 27.90 18.05 -8.40
CA ASP A 78 27.77 17.85 -9.84
C ASP A 78 27.39 16.39 -10.15
N VAL A 79 26.32 16.20 -10.91
CA VAL A 79 25.80 14.87 -11.27
C VAL A 79 26.80 14.09 -12.12
N ASN A 80 27.65 14.78 -12.87
CA ASN A 80 28.71 14.14 -13.67
C ASN A 80 29.78 13.45 -12.83
N LEU A 81 29.94 13.86 -11.56
CA LEU A 81 30.87 13.24 -10.63
C LEU A 81 30.28 12.03 -9.89
N LEU A 82 28.96 11.82 -9.99
CA LEU A 82 28.29 10.66 -9.40
C LEU A 82 28.57 9.40 -10.20
N ASN A 83 28.60 8.27 -9.50
CA ASN A 83 28.71 6.95 -10.11
C ASN A 83 27.48 6.69 -11.00
N THR A 84 27.67 6.01 -12.14
CA THR A 84 26.59 5.56 -13.03
C THR A 84 25.46 4.85 -12.28
N PHE A 85 25.76 4.03 -11.26
CA PHE A 85 24.73 3.39 -10.45
C PHE A 85 23.87 4.40 -9.68
N GLN A 86 24.49 5.44 -9.10
CA GLN A 86 23.77 6.49 -8.38
C GLN A 86 22.89 7.29 -9.33
N GLN A 87 23.37 7.59 -10.54
CA GLN A 87 22.57 8.25 -11.57
C GLN A 87 21.36 7.40 -11.98
N ILE A 88 21.55 6.08 -12.18
CA ILE A 88 20.46 5.15 -12.47
C ILE A 88 19.46 5.11 -11.31
N CYS A 89 19.93 5.09 -10.05
CA CYS A 89 19.03 5.17 -8.89
C CYS A 89 18.18 6.43 -8.94
N ILE A 90 18.78 7.61 -9.10
CA ILE A 90 18.04 8.88 -9.20
C ILE A 90 16.98 8.80 -10.30
N TYR A 91 17.31 8.25 -11.47
CA TYR A 91 16.38 8.09 -12.59
C TYR A 91 15.19 7.17 -12.24
N ILE A 92 15.44 6.00 -11.65
CA ILE A 92 14.39 5.04 -11.26
C ILE A 92 13.48 5.61 -10.17
N PHE A 93 14.05 6.25 -9.15
CA PHE A 93 13.29 6.84 -8.05
C PHE A 93 12.44 8.04 -8.52
N THR A 94 12.96 8.84 -9.45
CA THR A 94 12.19 9.92 -10.09
C THR A 94 11.01 9.39 -10.92
N MET A 95 11.22 8.28 -11.64
CA MET A 95 10.17 7.65 -12.45
C MET A 95 9.06 7.04 -11.57
N THR A 96 9.43 6.37 -10.49
CA THR A 96 8.47 5.71 -9.57
C THR A 96 7.68 6.70 -8.73
N SER A 97 8.21 7.88 -8.47
CA SER A 97 7.53 8.94 -7.72
C SER A 97 6.66 9.86 -8.59
N ASN A 98 6.51 9.54 -9.88
CA ASN A 98 5.59 10.26 -10.75
C ASN A 98 4.12 10.07 -10.28
N PRO A 99 3.29 11.13 -10.26
CA PRO A 99 1.85 11.00 -9.95
C PRO A 99 1.15 9.92 -10.78
N ILE A 100 1.55 9.70 -12.04
CA ILE A 100 0.98 8.65 -12.90
C ILE A 100 1.13 7.27 -12.25
N VAL A 101 2.31 6.93 -11.73
CA VAL A 101 2.57 5.62 -11.12
C VAL A 101 1.75 5.45 -9.85
N ILE A 102 1.78 6.46 -8.97
CA ILE A 102 1.12 6.38 -7.67
C ILE A 102 -0.41 6.32 -7.81
N HIS A 103 -0.98 7.12 -8.72
CA HIS A 103 -2.41 7.06 -8.99
C HIS A 103 -2.81 5.76 -9.71
N SER A 104 -1.94 5.20 -10.56
CA SER A 104 -2.20 3.91 -11.23
C SER A 104 -2.25 2.75 -10.23
N SER A 105 -1.41 2.73 -9.20
CA SER A 105 -1.44 1.70 -8.15
C SER A 105 -2.81 1.61 -7.45
N VAL A 106 -3.48 2.74 -7.24
CA VAL A 106 -4.83 2.78 -6.65
C VAL A 106 -5.88 2.17 -7.59
N VAL A 107 -5.73 2.35 -8.90
CA VAL A 107 -6.62 1.76 -9.89
C VAL A 107 -6.52 0.23 -9.86
N PHE A 108 -5.30 -0.33 -9.77
CA PHE A 108 -5.11 -1.77 -9.62
C PHE A 108 -5.72 -2.32 -8.33
N LEU A 109 -5.55 -1.60 -7.22
CA LEU A 109 -6.19 -1.98 -5.95
C LEU A 109 -7.72 -1.99 -6.10
N ARG A 110 -8.29 -0.98 -6.76
CA ARG A 110 -9.73 -0.89 -7.02
C ARG A 110 -10.22 -2.06 -7.88
N LEU A 111 -9.48 -2.44 -8.92
CA LEU A 111 -9.81 -3.59 -9.77
C LEU A 111 -9.75 -4.90 -8.99
N TYR A 112 -8.75 -5.08 -8.12
CA TYR A 112 -8.66 -6.25 -7.23
C TYR A 112 -9.88 -6.36 -6.30
N TRP A 113 -10.32 -5.26 -5.70
CA TRP A 113 -11.51 -5.26 -4.84
C TRP A 113 -12.80 -5.48 -5.63
N PHE A 114 -12.87 -4.99 -6.87
CA PHE A 114 -13.98 -5.25 -7.77
C PHE A 114 -14.08 -6.75 -8.09
N GLU A 115 -12.97 -7.38 -8.49
CA GLU A 115 -12.88 -8.82 -8.75
C GLU A 115 -13.32 -9.64 -7.51
N LYS A 116 -12.77 -9.30 -6.34
CA LYS A 116 -13.12 -9.99 -5.09
C LYS A 116 -14.59 -9.82 -4.70
N ARG A 117 -15.17 -8.64 -4.95
CA ARG A 117 -16.61 -8.40 -4.71
C ARG A 117 -17.46 -9.20 -5.70
N PHE A 118 -17.05 -9.27 -6.97
CA PHE A 118 -17.76 -10.01 -8.00
C PHE A 118 -17.78 -11.51 -7.69
N GLN A 119 -16.66 -12.09 -7.26
CA GLN A 119 -16.60 -13.49 -6.83
C GLN A 119 -17.55 -13.80 -5.67
N ASN A 120 -17.63 -12.91 -4.67
CA ASN A 120 -18.59 -13.06 -3.57
C ASN A 120 -20.04 -12.99 -4.09
N MET A 121 -20.36 -12.06 -5.00
CA MET A 121 -21.69 -11.94 -5.58
C MET A 121 -22.08 -13.18 -6.39
N VAL A 122 -21.16 -13.73 -7.20
CA VAL A 122 -21.38 -14.96 -7.98
C VAL A 122 -21.59 -16.15 -7.05
N ARG A 123 -20.81 -16.26 -5.96
CA ARG A 123 -20.98 -17.31 -4.95
C ARG A 123 -22.36 -17.23 -4.30
N ASP A 124 -22.78 -16.03 -3.88
CA ASP A 124 -24.07 -15.81 -3.22
C ASP A 124 -25.24 -16.05 -4.19
N ALA A 125 -25.13 -15.64 -5.46
CA ALA A 125 -26.12 -15.91 -6.49
C ALA A 125 -26.26 -17.43 -6.76
N ARG A 126 -25.13 -18.16 -6.82
CA ARG A 126 -25.13 -19.62 -6.99
C ARG A 126 -25.77 -20.32 -5.79
N ALA A 127 -25.46 -19.89 -4.56
CA ALA A 127 -26.07 -20.42 -3.35
C ALA A 127 -27.60 -20.19 -3.33
N ARG A 128 -28.06 -18.99 -3.69
CA ARG A 128 -29.49 -18.66 -3.79
C ARG A 128 -30.21 -19.53 -4.83
N ARG A 129 -29.60 -19.76 -6.00
CA ARG A 129 -30.18 -20.64 -7.04
C ARG A 129 -30.40 -22.06 -6.53
N VAL A 130 -29.44 -22.62 -5.79
CA VAL A 130 -29.59 -23.96 -5.18
C VAL A 130 -30.72 -23.98 -4.14
N THR A 131 -30.87 -22.93 -3.34
CA THR A 131 -31.96 -22.87 -2.34
C THR A 131 -33.35 -22.83 -2.97
N ILE A 132 -33.55 -22.10 -4.07
CA ILE A 132 -34.85 -22.05 -4.79
C ILE A 132 -35.18 -23.40 -5.44
N SER A 133 -34.19 -24.05 -6.07
CA SER A 133 -34.42 -25.37 -6.66
C SER A 133 -34.80 -26.42 -5.59
N LYS A 134 -34.16 -26.39 -4.42
CA LYS A 134 -34.50 -27.28 -3.30
C LYS A 134 -35.86 -26.97 -2.68
N SER A 135 -36.20 -25.69 -2.48
CA SER A 135 -37.52 -25.32 -1.92
C SER A 135 -38.66 -25.71 -2.86
N ARG A 136 -38.49 -25.53 -4.18
CA ARG A 136 -39.47 -25.95 -5.19
C ARG A 136 -39.61 -27.47 -5.26
N ALA A 137 -38.49 -28.21 -5.21
CA ALA A 137 -38.52 -29.67 -5.20
C ALA A 137 -39.23 -30.21 -3.93
N LYS A 138 -38.94 -29.64 -2.76
CA LYS A 138 -39.63 -30.00 -1.52
C LYS A 138 -41.13 -29.68 -1.58
N ALA A 139 -41.52 -28.50 -2.07
CA ALA A 139 -42.93 -28.14 -2.20
C ALA A 139 -43.70 -29.12 -3.12
N HIS A 140 -43.09 -29.56 -4.22
CA HIS A 140 -43.68 -30.57 -5.10
C HIS A 140 -43.85 -31.94 -4.41
N LEU A 141 -42.87 -32.35 -3.59
CA LEU A 141 -42.96 -33.58 -2.80
C LEU A 141 -44.06 -33.49 -1.73
N ASP A 142 -44.14 -32.36 -1.01
CA ASP A 142 -45.17 -32.12 0.00
C ASP A 142 -46.58 -32.13 -0.62
N MET A 143 -46.76 -31.57 -1.82
CA MET A 143 -48.03 -31.65 -2.57
C MET A 143 -48.40 -33.09 -2.94
N ASN A 144 -47.45 -33.86 -3.51
CA ASN A 144 -47.68 -35.27 -3.86
C ASN A 144 -48.07 -36.10 -2.62
N GLN A 145 -47.44 -35.82 -1.47
CA GLN A 145 -47.74 -36.53 -0.23
C GLN A 145 -49.10 -36.14 0.37
N ALA A 146 -49.54 -34.90 0.18
CA ALA A 146 -50.89 -34.48 0.54
C ALA A 146 -51.97 -35.10 -0.37
N GLU A 147 -51.65 -35.37 -1.65
CA GLU A 147 -52.53 -36.05 -2.59
C GLU A 147 -52.65 -37.56 -2.32
N MET A 148 -51.62 -38.18 -1.74
CA MET A 148 -51.57 -39.60 -1.34
C MET A 148 -52.19 -39.84 0.06
N GLY A 149 -53.28 -39.13 0.40
CA GLY A 149 -53.90 -39.10 1.73
C GLY A 149 -53.94 -40.44 2.49
N VAL A 150 -53.82 -40.31 3.83
CA VAL A 150 -53.75 -41.39 4.85
C VAL A 150 -54.53 -42.66 4.58
#